data_AF-A0AAW4TSS3-F1
#
_entry.id   AF-A0AAW4TSS3-F1
#
_cell.length_a   1.000
_cell.length_b   1.000
_cell.length_c   1.000
_cell.angle_alpha   90.00
_cell.angle_beta   90.00
_cell.angle_gamma   90.00
#
_symmetry.space_group_name_H-M   'P 1'
#
loop_
_entity.id
_entity.type
_entity.pdbx_description
1 polymer ?
#
loop_
_entity_poly.entity_id
_entity_poly.type
_entity_poly.pdbx_seq_one_letter_code
_entity_poly.pdbx_strand_id
1 'polypeptide(L)'
;MVIEQEQPDLVLLIPPITEYVDDGFRAMRWASDRYRFHETLVRVIQESPYADRVVTLDNPTFEGRKTQAIQTIRQDTGFTPRTGIS
;
A
#
# COMPACT_ATOMS: atom_id res chain seq x y z
N MET A 1 -3.63 -14.24 -15.82
CA MET A 1 -2.95 -13.13 -15.11
C MET A 1 -3.13 -13.37 -13.61
N VAL A 2 -2.08 -13.30 -12.78
CA VAL A 2 -2.12 -13.75 -11.36
C VAL A 2 -3.16 -13.00 -10.51
N ILE A 3 -3.47 -11.75 -10.87
CA ILE A 3 -4.45 -10.88 -10.19
C ILE A 3 -5.88 -11.45 -10.18
N GLU A 4 -6.28 -12.26 -11.16
CA GLU A 4 -7.66 -12.78 -11.24
C GLU A 4 -7.96 -13.88 -10.22
N GLN A 5 -6.93 -14.48 -9.61
CA GLN A 5 -7.09 -15.56 -8.63
C GLN A 5 -7.07 -15.06 -7.18
N GLU A 6 -6.51 -13.87 -6.94
CA GLU A 6 -6.43 -13.26 -5.62
C GLU A 6 -7.73 -12.50 -5.31
N GLN A 7 -8.31 -12.76 -4.14
CA GLN A 7 -9.51 -12.05 -3.66
C GLN A 7 -9.21 -11.36 -2.33
N PRO A 8 -8.42 -10.26 -2.34
CA PRO A 8 -8.10 -9.55 -1.12
C PRO A 8 -9.36 -8.90 -0.52
N ASP A 9 -9.50 -8.96 0.81
CA ASP A 9 -10.54 -8.21 1.53
C ASP A 9 -10.22 -6.71 1.59
N LEU A 10 -8.93 -6.36 1.59
CA LEU A 10 -8.43 -4.99 1.68
C LEU A 10 -7.09 -4.86 0.94
N VAL A 11 -6.93 -3.80 0.16
CA VAL A 11 -5.69 -3.44 -0.53
C VAL A 11 -5.19 -2.10 0.00
N LEU A 12 -4.01 -2.10 0.63
CA LEU A 12 -3.36 -0.88 1.12
C LEU A 12 -2.38 -0.34 0.08
N LEU A 13 -2.64 0.84 -0.46
CA LEU A 13 -1.80 1.48 -1.47
C LEU A 13 -0.98 2.62 -0.85
N ILE A 14 0.35 2.55 -0.92
CA ILE A 14 1.23 3.64 -0.49
C ILE A 14 1.65 4.44 -1.72
N PRO A 15 1.29 5.74 -1.84
CA PRO A 15 1.74 6.57 -2.94
C PRO A 15 3.24 6.89 -2.82
N PRO A 16 3.90 7.35 -3.88
CA PRO A 16 5.32 7.71 -3.88
C PRO A 16 5.57 9.06 -3.15
N ILE A 17 5.07 9.20 -1.93
CA ILE A 17 5.10 10.43 -1.13
C ILE A 17 6.36 10.55 -0.26
N THR A 18 7.09 9.46 -0.05
CA THR A 18 8.32 9.46 0.75
C THR A 18 9.56 9.19 -0.07
N GLU A 19 10.71 9.63 0.44
CA GLU A 19 12.01 9.34 -0.15
C GLU A 19 12.29 7.83 -0.20
N TYR A 20 12.97 7.42 -1.27
CA TYR A 20 13.49 6.07 -1.38
C TYR A 20 14.86 6.08 -0.73
N VAL A 21 14.91 5.63 0.52
CA VAL A 21 16.15 5.57 1.28
C VAL A 21 16.92 4.33 0.87
N ASP A 22 18.20 4.49 0.53
CA ASP A 22 19.11 3.38 0.32
C ASP A 22 19.50 2.79 1.68
N ASP A 23 18.77 1.76 2.08
CA ASP A 23 18.98 1.01 3.32
C ASP A 23 19.67 -0.35 3.06
N GLY A 24 20.18 -0.58 1.84
CA GLY A 24 20.77 -1.84 1.42
C GLY A 24 19.77 -2.99 1.19
N PHE A 25 18.48 -2.77 1.45
CA PHE A 25 17.40 -3.75 1.24
C PHE A 25 16.52 -3.40 0.05
N ARG A 26 16.33 -2.10 -0.22
CA ARG A 26 15.47 -1.64 -1.31
C ARG A 26 16.10 -1.80 -2.68
N ALA A 27 15.26 -2.15 -3.66
CA ALA A 27 15.64 -2.21 -5.05
C ALA A 27 15.85 -0.79 -5.60
N MET A 28 17.05 -0.23 -5.42
CA MET A 28 17.40 1.14 -5.85
C MET A 28 17.15 1.41 -7.34
N ARG A 29 17.13 0.36 -8.18
CA ARG A 29 16.74 0.42 -9.59
C ARG A 29 15.30 0.92 -9.81
N TRP A 30 14.42 0.80 -8.82
CA TRP A 30 13.02 1.23 -8.91
C TRP A 30 12.80 2.62 -8.32
N ALA A 31 13.83 3.25 -7.74
CA ALA A 31 13.73 4.55 -7.09
C ALA A 31 13.39 5.70 -8.06
N SER A 32 13.87 5.64 -9.30
CA SER A 32 13.63 6.66 -10.33
C SER A 32 12.23 6.59 -10.94
N ASP A 33 11.62 5.41 -11.00
CA ASP A 33 10.37 5.18 -11.73
C ASP A 33 9.13 5.07 -10.82
N ARG A 34 9.25 5.47 -9.55
CA ARG A 34 8.19 5.27 -8.53
C ARG A 34 6.85 5.91 -8.89
N TYR A 35 6.88 7.08 -9.52
CA TYR A 35 5.67 7.75 -9.99
C TYR A 35 5.02 7.00 -11.16
N ARG A 36 5.82 6.64 -12.17
CA ARG A 36 5.33 5.86 -13.33
C ARG A 36 4.80 4.49 -12.93
N PHE A 37 5.47 3.84 -11.98
CA PHE A 37 5.00 2.59 -11.39
C PHE A 37 3.67 2.78 -10.67
N HIS A 38 3.55 3.83 -9.85
CA HIS A 38 2.31 4.15 -9.14
C HIS A 38 1.14 4.40 -10.11
N GLU A 39 1.34 5.19 -11.16
CA GLU A 39 0.31 5.45 -12.18
C GLU A 39 -0.15 4.15 -12.87
N THR A 40 0.81 3.29 -13.24
CA THR A 40 0.51 2.00 -13.87
C THR A 40 -0.25 1.09 -12.90
N LEU A 41 0.18 1.05 -11.63
CA LEU A 41 -0.45 0.25 -10.59
C LEU A 41 -1.90 0.71 -10.32
N VAL A 42 -2.13 2.02 -10.19
CA VAL A 42 -3.48 2.58 -9.99
C VAL A 42 -4.38 2.19 -11.16
N ARG A 43 -3.89 2.29 -12.40
CA ARG A 43 -4.67 1.88 -13.57
C ARG A 43 -5.05 0.39 -13.52
N VAL A 44 -4.08 -0.49 -13.25
CA VAL A 44 -4.34 -1.95 -13.16
C VAL A 44 -5.31 -2.27 -12.02
N ILE A 45 -5.21 -1.57 -10.89
CA ILE A 45 -6.12 -1.75 -9.76
C ILE A 45 -7.53 -1.26 -10.10
N GLN A 46 -7.68 -0.12 -10.77
CA GLN A 46 -8.99 0.40 -11.18
C GLN A 46 -9.69 -0.52 -12.19
N GLU A 47 -8.92 -1.23 -13.01
CA GLU A 47 -9.42 -2.23 -13.94
C GLU A 47 -9.68 -3.60 -13.26
N SER A 48 -9.41 -3.75 -11.95
CA SER A 48 -9.53 -5.01 -11.22
C SER A 48 -10.87 -5.17 -10.49
N PRO A 49 -11.25 -6.43 -10.13
CA PRO A 49 -12.45 -6.70 -9.33
C PRO A 49 -12.43 -6.19 -7.87
N TYR A 50 -11.30 -5.65 -7.40
CA TYR A 50 -11.12 -5.17 -6.03
C TYR A 50 -10.79 -3.67 -5.97
N ALA A 51 -11.09 -2.92 -7.03
CA ALA A 51 -10.93 -1.47 -7.07
C ALA A 51 -11.64 -0.75 -5.91
N ASP A 52 -12.77 -1.29 -5.45
CA ASP A 52 -13.57 -0.81 -4.32
C ASP A 52 -12.96 -1.11 -2.94
N ARG A 53 -11.93 -1.97 -2.88
CA ARG A 53 -11.29 -2.41 -1.63
C ARG A 53 -9.95 -1.72 -1.38
N VAL A 54 -9.64 -0.68 -2.15
CA VAL A 54 -8.34 -0.02 -2.14
C VAL A 54 -8.38 1.21 -1.26
N VAL A 55 -7.48 1.27 -0.28
CA VAL A 55 -7.29 2.42 0.59
C VAL A 55 -5.89 2.99 0.40
N THR A 56 -5.83 4.28 0.07
CA THR A 56 -4.55 4.98 -0.11
C THR A 56 -4.04 5.50 1.23
N LEU A 57 -2.79 5.19 1.55
CA LEU A 57 -2.09 5.62 2.76
C LEU A 57 -1.22 6.85 2.46
N ASP A 58 -1.85 8.02 2.38
CA ASP A 58 -1.29 9.28 1.90
C ASP A 58 -0.69 10.18 2.99
N ASN A 59 -0.68 9.74 4.25
CA ASN A 59 -0.02 10.51 5.30
C ASN A 59 1.49 10.66 4.99
N PRO A 60 2.09 11.86 5.12
CA PRO A 60 3.50 12.06 4.77
C PRO A 60 4.48 11.35 5.72
N THR A 61 4.06 11.08 6.96
CA THR A 61 4.92 10.47 7.98
C THR A 61 4.74 8.95 8.06
N PHE A 62 5.79 8.24 8.48
CA PHE A 62 5.70 6.80 8.72
C PHE A 62 4.66 6.47 9.81
N GLU A 63 4.72 7.14 10.97
CA GLU A 63 3.78 6.89 12.07
C GLU A 63 2.33 7.24 11.70
N GLY A 64 2.12 8.27 10.90
CA GLY A 64 0.79 8.61 10.41
C GLY A 64 0.23 7.54 9.45
N ARG A 65 1.03 7.02 8.51
CA ARG A 65 0.60 5.91 7.64
C ARG A 65 0.36 4.63 8.42
N LYS A 66 1.19 4.34 9.43
CA LYS A 66 1.00 3.20 10.33
C LYS A 66 -0.33 3.32 11.07
N THR A 67 -0.64 4.50 11.61
CA THR A 67 -1.91 4.77 12.31
C THR A 67 -3.10 4.60 11.36
N GLN A 68 -3.02 5.19 10.15
CA GLN A 68 -4.03 5.05 9.10
C GLN A 68 -4.27 3.58 8.75
N ALA A 69 -3.20 2.81 8.50
CA ALA A 69 -3.29 1.39 8.17
C ALA A 69 -3.96 0.58 9.29
N ILE A 70 -3.57 0.77 10.55
CA ILE A 70 -4.16 0.06 11.69
C ILE A 70 -5.66 0.37 11.80
N GLN A 71 -6.03 1.65 11.64
CA GLN A 71 -7.42 2.08 11.70
C GLN A 71 -8.24 1.47 10.56
N THR A 72 -7.74 1.52 9.32
CA THR A 72 -8.39 0.94 8.14
C THR A 72 -8.58 -0.57 8.29
N ILE A 73 -7.54 -1.30 8.68
CA ILE A 73 -7.64 -2.75 8.90
C ILE A 73 -8.72 -3.07 9.93
N ARG A 74 -8.76 -2.33 11.04
CA ARG A 74 -9.78 -2.53 12.07
C ARG A 74 -11.20 -2.25 11.58
N GLN A 75 -11.38 -1.20 10.78
CA GLN A 75 -12.69 -0.80 10.26
C GLN A 75 -13.19 -1.79 9.20
N ASP A 76 -12.34 -2.20 8.28
CA ASP A 76 -12.76 -2.93 7.08
C ASP A 76 -12.77 -4.44 7.29
N THR A 77 -12.00 -4.95 8.25
CA THR A 77 -11.87 -6.40 8.49
C THR A 77 -12.29 -6.84 9.91
N GLY A 78 -12.47 -5.90 10.84
CA GLY A 78 -12.66 -6.21 12.26
C GLY A 78 -11.41 -6.73 12.99
N PHE A 79 -10.30 -6.97 12.28
CA PHE A 79 -9.04 -7.40 12.86
C PHE A 79 -8.32 -6.24 13.56
N THR A 80 -7.73 -6.50 14.74
CA THR A 80 -6.90 -5.50 15.43
C THR A 80 -5.43 -5.89 15.31
N PRO A 81 -4.63 -5.17 14.48
CA PRO A 81 -3.20 -5.43 14.36
C PRO A 81 -2.46 -5.31 15.68
N ARG A 82 -1.48 -6.18 15.90
CA ARG A 82 -0.55 -6.05 17.03
C ARG A 82 0.29 -4.79 16.82
N THR A 83 0.44 -3.98 17.87
CA THR A 83 1.08 -2.66 17.80
C THR A 83 2.56 -2.67 18.23
N GLY A 84 3.11 -3.82 18.62
CA GLY A 84 4.49 -3.95 19.11
C GLY A 84 5.23 -5.17 18.59
N ILE A 85 6.57 -5.04 18.51
CA ILE A 85 7.52 -6.14 18.33
C ILE A 85 7.72 -6.77 19.72
N SER A 86 7.60 -8.09 19.82
CA SER A 86 8.01 -8.86 21.00
C SER A 86 9.52 -8.98 21.06
#